data_AF-F0EYJ8-F1
#
_entry.id   AF-F0EYJ8-F1
#
_cell.length_a   1.000
_cell.length_b   1.000
_cell.length_c   1.000
_cell.angle_alpha   90.00
_cell.angle_beta   90.00
_cell.angle_gamma   90.00
#
_symmetry.space_group_name_H-M   'P 1'
#
loop_
_entity.id
_entity.type
_entity.pdbx_description
1 polymer ?
#
loop_
_entity_poly.entity_id
_entity_poly.type
_entity_poly.pdbx_seq_one_letter_code
_entity_poly.pdbx_strand_id
1 'polypeptide(L)'
;MGLQQRVSNNNGTPTRSPNPLDNPNARQVSIRKFPKTGEKSDAILYRADHDGSITSYATYDNKGMIVKRVDMKRKAHNDITTPHVVEWGRNTKASDGVERVTSPRENPRKPRPNELQY
;
A
#
# COMPACT_ATOMS: atom_id res chain seq x y z
N MET A 1 27.25 -2.32 18.16
CA MET A 1 26.91 -0.89 18.02
C MET A 1 25.49 -0.79 17.47
N GLY A 2 24.51 -0.48 18.32
CA GLY A 2 23.10 -0.38 17.93
C GLY A 2 22.72 1.08 17.67
N LEU A 3 22.51 1.44 16.41
CA LEU A 3 22.03 2.77 16.02
C LEU A 3 20.50 2.79 16.10
N GLN A 4 19.97 3.10 17.29
CA GLN A 4 18.62 3.65 17.43
C GLN A 4 18.65 5.08 16.87
N GLN A 5 18.14 5.27 15.67
CA GLN A 5 18.06 6.59 15.06
C GLN A 5 16.88 7.37 15.64
N ARG A 6 17.22 8.57 16.11
CA ARG A 6 16.38 9.51 16.85
C ARG A 6 15.19 10.00 16.03
N VAL A 7 14.02 9.99 16.64
CA VAL A 7 12.81 10.67 16.15
C VAL A 7 12.83 12.14 16.61
N SER A 8 12.89 13.07 15.66
CA SER A 8 12.66 14.52 15.84
C SER A 8 12.48 15.09 14.43
N ASN A 9 11.66 16.08 14.09
CA ASN A 9 10.92 17.11 14.83
C ASN A 9 10.01 17.85 13.81
N ASN A 10 9.03 18.60 14.34
CA ASN A 10 8.00 19.37 13.63
C ASN A 10 8.56 20.44 12.67
N ASN A 11 8.89 20.09 11.42
CA ASN A 11 9.24 21.11 10.43
C ASN A 11 8.96 20.70 8.97
N GLY A 12 7.70 20.48 8.60
CA GLY A 12 7.17 20.49 7.22
C GLY A 12 7.83 19.56 6.17
N THR A 13 8.86 18.84 6.57
CA THR A 13 9.59 17.83 5.82
C THR A 13 8.83 16.54 6.09
N PRO A 14 8.51 15.70 5.07
CA PRO A 14 7.92 14.40 5.32
C PRO A 14 8.92 13.60 6.15
N THR A 15 8.79 13.66 7.47
CA THR A 15 9.38 12.69 8.37
C THR A 15 8.80 11.37 7.91
N ARG A 16 9.69 10.48 7.43
CA ARG A 16 9.38 9.12 7.02
C ARG A 16 8.24 8.62 7.89
N SER A 17 7.06 8.43 7.30
CA SER A 17 5.91 7.87 8.00
C SER A 17 6.41 6.64 8.77
N PRO A 18 5.95 6.34 10.00
CA PRO A 18 6.25 5.06 10.62
C PRO A 18 5.98 4.01 9.54
N ASN A 19 7.03 3.29 9.15
CA ASN A 19 7.04 2.55 7.90
C ASN A 19 5.86 1.56 8.03
N PRO A 20 4.79 1.61 7.23
CA PRO A 20 3.81 0.52 7.19
C PRO A 20 4.48 -0.84 6.97
N LEU A 21 5.76 -0.89 6.60
CA LEU A 21 6.58 -2.10 6.55
C LEU A 21 7.24 -2.51 7.88
N ASP A 22 7.21 -1.67 8.92
CA ASP A 22 7.51 -2.09 10.30
C ASP A 22 6.35 -2.93 10.88
N ASN A 23 5.25 -3.07 10.14
CA ASN A 23 4.18 -4.00 10.45
C ASN A 23 4.72 -5.44 10.33
N PRO A 24 4.56 -6.29 11.36
CA PRO A 24 5.00 -7.69 11.31
C PRO A 24 4.35 -8.50 10.18
N ASN A 25 3.23 -8.03 9.63
CA ASN A 25 2.53 -8.64 8.49
C ASN A 25 3.05 -8.15 7.13
N ALA A 26 4.09 -7.31 7.10
CA ALA A 26 4.71 -6.82 5.88
C ALA A 26 5.64 -7.88 5.26
N ARG A 27 5.47 -8.14 3.97
CA ARG A 27 6.24 -9.14 3.23
C ARG A 27 6.65 -8.63 1.85
N GLN A 28 7.95 -8.72 1.56
CA GLN A 28 8.45 -8.44 0.22
C GLN A 28 8.02 -9.55 -0.74
N VAL A 29 7.58 -9.17 -1.93
CA VAL A 29 7.15 -10.11 -2.98
C VAL A 29 7.74 -9.72 -4.32
N SER A 30 7.95 -10.72 -5.19
CA SER A 30 8.39 -10.53 -6.58
C SER A 30 7.24 -10.61 -7.59
N ILE A 31 6.00 -10.76 -7.11
CA ILE A 31 4.82 -10.94 -7.96
C ILE A 31 4.50 -9.69 -8.79
N ARG A 32 4.04 -9.91 -10.03
CA ARG A 32 3.70 -8.81 -10.95
C ARG A 32 2.43 -8.07 -10.54
N LYS A 33 1.40 -8.80 -10.09
CA LYS A 33 0.10 -8.29 -9.69
C LYS A 33 -0.17 -8.72 -8.25
N PHE A 34 -0.54 -7.77 -7.40
CA PHE A 34 -1.00 -8.08 -6.05
C PHE A 34 -2.32 -8.86 -6.11
N PRO A 35 -2.48 -9.97 -5.36
CA PRO A 35 -3.73 -10.70 -5.29
C PRO A 35 -4.82 -9.80 -4.71
N LYS A 36 -6.07 -9.99 -5.15
CA LYS A 36 -7.19 -9.20 -4.64
C LYS A 36 -7.83 -9.82 -3.40
N THR A 37 -7.68 -11.14 -3.22
CA THR A 37 -8.29 -11.94 -2.16
C THR A 37 -7.35 -13.08 -1.79
N GLY A 38 -7.56 -13.69 -0.62
CA GLY A 38 -6.84 -14.89 -0.19
C GLY A 38 -5.47 -14.62 0.45
N GLU A 39 -5.16 -13.38 0.79
CA GLU A 39 -3.98 -13.07 1.60
C GLU A 39 -4.27 -13.27 3.10
N LYS A 40 -3.22 -13.18 3.91
CA LYS A 40 -3.38 -13.14 5.36
C LYS A 40 -4.16 -11.89 5.78
N SER A 41 -4.90 -12.01 6.89
CA SER A 41 -5.54 -10.87 7.56
C SER A 41 -4.52 -9.75 7.82
N ASP A 42 -4.89 -8.53 7.46
CA ASP A 42 -4.10 -7.32 7.70
C ASP A 42 -2.68 -7.38 7.09
N ALA A 43 -2.52 -8.16 6.02
CA ALA A 43 -1.27 -8.28 5.29
C ALA A 43 -0.86 -6.96 4.64
N ILE A 44 0.46 -6.80 4.49
CA ILE A 44 1.05 -5.77 3.64
C ILE A 44 2.03 -6.46 2.69
N LEU A 45 1.76 -6.38 1.39
CA LEU A 45 2.69 -6.90 0.39
C LEU A 45 3.41 -5.73 -0.27
N TYR A 46 4.73 -5.81 -0.42
CA TYR A 46 5.50 -4.74 -1.03
C TYR A 46 6.54 -5.23 -2.03
N ARG A 47 6.94 -4.33 -2.92
CA ARG A 47 8.03 -4.52 -3.88
C ARG A 47 9.09 -3.46 -3.63
N ALA A 48 10.35 -3.85 -3.70
CA ALA A 48 11.49 -2.95 -3.60
C ALA A 48 12.43 -3.15 -4.79
N ASP A 49 13.14 -2.09 -5.17
CA ASP A 49 14.28 -2.18 -6.10
C ASP A 49 15.53 -2.70 -5.36
N HIS A 50 16.62 -2.93 -6.10
CA HIS A 50 17.87 -3.50 -5.56
C HIS A 50 18.54 -2.59 -4.50
N ASP A 51 18.28 -1.29 -4.54
CA ASP A 51 18.73 -0.31 -3.56
C ASP A 51 17.91 -0.33 -2.25
N GLY A 52 16.93 -1.22 -2.13
CA GLY A 52 16.03 -1.33 -0.99
C GLY A 52 14.87 -0.33 -1.00
N SER A 53 14.79 0.53 -2.03
CA SER A 53 13.72 1.52 -2.13
C SER A 53 12.40 0.89 -2.54
N ILE A 54 11.32 1.26 -1.85
CA ILE A 54 9.99 0.72 -2.13
C ILE A 54 9.47 1.28 -3.44
N THR A 55 9.06 0.38 -4.35
CA THR A 55 8.44 0.77 -5.62
C THR A 55 6.92 0.79 -5.53
N SER A 56 6.35 -0.06 -4.68
CA SER A 56 4.90 -0.12 -4.44
C SER A 56 4.57 -1.05 -3.28
N TYR A 57 3.39 -0.86 -2.69
CA TYR A 57 2.84 -1.78 -1.69
C TYR A 57 1.33 -1.85 -1.76
N ALA A 58 0.75 -2.95 -1.28
CA ALA A 58 -0.68 -3.17 -1.16
C ALA A 58 -1.04 -3.55 0.29
N THR A 59 -2.19 -3.07 0.76
CA THR A 59 -2.71 -3.40 2.09
C THR A 59 -3.98 -4.22 1.96
N TYR A 60 -4.17 -5.13 2.93
CA TYR A 60 -5.29 -6.05 2.99
C TYR A 60 -6.09 -5.81 4.27
N ASP A 61 -7.39 -6.12 4.24
CA ASP A 61 -8.23 -6.08 5.44
C ASP A 61 -8.11 -7.39 6.25
N ASN A 62 -8.88 -7.45 7.33
CA ASN A 62 -8.95 -8.61 8.21
C ASN A 62 -9.44 -9.91 7.52
N LYS A 63 -10.02 -9.83 6.32
CA LYS A 63 -10.47 -10.98 5.52
C LYS A 63 -9.47 -11.34 4.41
N GLY A 64 -8.29 -10.69 4.38
CA GLY A 64 -7.28 -10.95 3.36
C GLY A 64 -7.67 -10.41 1.98
N MET A 65 -8.55 -9.41 1.92
CA MET A 65 -8.97 -8.77 0.69
C MET A 65 -8.25 -7.42 0.51
N ILE A 66 -7.82 -7.13 -0.72
CA ILE A 66 -7.09 -5.89 -1.03
C ILE A 66 -7.96 -4.66 -0.74
N VAL A 67 -7.36 -3.66 -0.10
CA VAL A 67 -8.00 -2.37 0.21
C VAL A 67 -7.44 -1.29 -0.72
N LYS A 68 -6.11 -1.20 -0.81
CA LYS A 68 -5.43 -0.22 -1.65
C LYS A 68 -4.07 -0.73 -2.13
N ARG A 69 -3.57 -0.09 -3.17
CA ARG A 69 -2.19 -0.19 -3.65
C ARG A 69 -1.64 1.22 -3.77
N VAL A 70 -0.44 1.43 -3.26
CA VAL A 70 0.32 2.66 -3.43
C VAL A 70 1.49 2.35 -4.33
N ASP A 71 1.58 3.03 -5.47
CA ASP A 71 2.71 2.96 -6.37
C ASP A 71 3.61 4.16 -6.11
N MET A 72 4.83 3.91 -5.63
CA MET A 72 5.79 4.94 -5.19
C MET A 72 6.66 5.44 -6.34
N LYS A 73 7.09 4.50 -7.19
CA LYS A 73 7.93 4.73 -8.36
C LYS A 73 7.26 4.09 -9.58
N ARG A 74 7.58 4.58 -10.79
CA ARG A 74 7.23 4.05 -12.14
C ARG A 74 6.06 4.78 -12.85
N LYS A 75 5.47 4.10 -13.85
CA LYS A 75 4.59 4.66 -14.89
C LYS A 75 3.33 5.29 -14.28
N ALA A 76 2.94 6.44 -14.80
CA ALA A 76 1.67 7.08 -14.47
C ALA A 76 0.48 6.18 -14.83
N HIS A 77 -0.60 6.32 -14.07
CA HIS A 77 -1.90 5.71 -14.37
C HIS A 77 -2.92 6.84 -14.57
N ASN A 78 -3.57 6.88 -15.74
CA ASN A 78 -4.54 7.92 -16.11
C ASN A 78 -4.01 9.35 -15.86
N ASP A 79 -2.81 9.64 -16.36
CA ASP A 79 -2.08 10.92 -16.20
C ASP A 79 -1.68 11.32 -14.78
N ILE A 80 -1.91 10.44 -13.79
CA ILE A 80 -1.48 10.65 -12.42
C ILE A 80 -0.11 10.00 -12.22
N THR A 81 0.92 10.86 -12.16
CA THR A 81 2.30 10.46 -11.90
C THR A 81 2.44 9.84 -10.51
N THR A 82 3.33 8.85 -10.38
CA THR A 82 3.72 8.32 -9.08
C THR A 82 4.38 9.42 -8.23
N PRO A 83 4.19 9.42 -6.90
CA PRO A 83 3.44 8.41 -6.17
C PRO A 83 1.92 8.60 -6.31
N HIS A 84 1.17 7.48 -6.42
CA HIS A 84 -0.29 7.48 -6.51
C HIS A 84 -0.90 6.26 -5.82
N VAL A 85 -2.19 6.35 -5.48
CA VAL A 85 -2.94 5.32 -4.77
C VAL A 85 -4.13 4.86 -5.60
N VAL A 86 -4.28 3.55 -5.70
CA VAL A 86 -5.44 2.87 -6.28
C VAL A 86 -6.22 2.22 -5.15
N GLU A 87 -7.50 2.52 -5.03
CA GLU A 87 -8.37 2.03 -3.96
C GLU A 87 -9.44 1.10 -4.48
N TRP A 88 -9.59 -0.05 -3.84
CA TRP A 88 -10.62 -1.04 -4.14
C TRP A 88 -11.81 -0.84 -3.21
N GLY A 89 -13.01 -0.89 -3.78
CA GLY A 89 -14.25 -0.94 -3.02
C GLY A 89 -14.61 -2.35 -2.56
N ARG A 90 -15.66 -2.43 -1.75
CA ARG A 90 -16.31 -3.66 -1.32
C ARG A 90 -17.74 -3.67 -1.82
N ASN A 91 -18.16 -4.77 -2.41
CA ASN A 91 -19.57 -5.07 -2.63
C ASN A 91 -20.08 -5.86 -1.43
N THR A 92 -20.72 -5.16 -0.49
CA THR A 92 -21.31 -5.73 0.73
C THR A 92 -22.78 -6.07 0.57
N LYS A 93 -23.39 -5.75 -0.57
CA LYS A 93 -24.83 -5.92 -0.85
C LYS A 93 -25.12 -7.09 -1.78
N ALA A 94 -24.19 -8.04 -1.92
CA ALA A 94 -24.45 -9.23 -2.70
C ALA A 94 -25.57 -10.04 -2.03
N SER A 95 -26.51 -10.53 -2.83
CA SER A 95 -27.69 -11.27 -2.36
C SER A 95 -27.36 -12.58 -1.65
N ASP A 96 -26.15 -13.10 -1.87
CA ASP A 96 -25.61 -14.30 -1.21
C ASP A 96 -24.88 -14.00 0.11
N GLY A 97 -24.84 -12.73 0.54
CA GLY A 97 -24.14 -12.30 1.75
C GLY A 97 -22.60 -12.33 1.64
N VAL A 98 -22.05 -12.68 0.49
CA VAL A 98 -20.61 -12.80 0.29
C VAL A 98 -20.01 -11.47 -0.17
N GLU A 99 -19.15 -10.91 0.66
CA GLU A 99 -18.38 -9.72 0.31
C GLU A 99 -17.40 -9.99 -0.82
N ARG A 100 -17.40 -9.10 -1.82
CA ARG A 100 -16.50 -9.18 -2.97
C ARG A 100 -15.76 -7.88 -3.19
N VAL A 101 -14.52 -7.99 -3.65
CA VAL A 101 -13.73 -6.84 -4.09
C VAL A 101 -14.34 -6.28 -5.37
N THR A 102 -14.71 -5.00 -5.39
CA THR A 102 -15.16 -4.33 -6.63
C THR A 102 -13.96 -3.92 -7.48
N SER A 103 -14.18 -3.52 -8.72
CA SER A 103 -13.14 -2.77 -9.46
C SER A 103 -12.70 -1.52 -8.66
N PRO A 104 -11.46 -1.04 -8.89
CA PRO A 104 -11.02 0.20 -8.27
C PRO A 104 -12.02 1.32 -8.48
N ARG A 105 -12.18 2.19 -7.47
CA ARG A 105 -12.93 3.44 -7.63
C ARG A 105 -12.24 4.27 -8.72
N GLU A 106 -13.03 4.96 -9.54
CA GLU A 106 -12.52 5.65 -10.73
C GLU A 106 -11.43 6.67 -10.37
N ASN A 107 -10.37 6.63 -11.19
CA ASN A 107 -9.09 7.33 -11.12
C ASN A 107 -8.24 7.12 -9.85
N PRO A 108 -6.93 6.83 -10.01
CA PRO A 108 -5.99 6.91 -8.89
C PRO A 108 -6.06 8.28 -8.19
N ARG A 109 -5.63 8.35 -6.95
CA ARG A 109 -5.47 9.64 -6.24
C ARG A 109 -4.02 9.86 -5.83
N LYS A 110 -3.67 11.09 -5.47
CA LYS A 110 -2.39 11.35 -4.80
C LYS A 110 -2.38 10.69 -3.41
N PRO A 111 -1.22 10.18 -2.96
CA PRO A 111 -1.08 9.60 -1.64
C PRO A 111 -1.20 10.66 -0.56
N ARG A 112 -1.73 10.24 0.59
CA ARG A 112 -1.66 11.01 1.83
C ARG A 112 -0.23 10.94 2.38
N PRO A 113 0.18 11.89 3.24
CA PRO A 113 1.52 11.86 3.84
C PRO A 113 1.87 10.52 4.50
N ASN A 114 0.92 9.93 5.23
CA ASN A 114 1.07 8.64 5.91
C ASN A 114 1.11 7.41 4.97
N GLU A 115 0.94 7.60 3.66
CA GLU A 115 1.02 6.56 2.63
C GLU A 115 2.36 6.60 1.88
N LEU A 116 3.20 7.60 2.13
CA LEU A 116 4.48 7.74 1.46
C LEU A 116 5.55 6.92 2.16
N GLN A 117 6.23 6.07 1.40
CA GLN A 117 7.42 5.31 1.79
C GLN A 117 8.64 5.87 1.07
N TYR A 118 9.52 6.55 1.81
CA TYR A 118 10.79 7.06 1.30
C TYR A 118 11.95 6.19 1.78
#